data_AF-Q7NAJ0-F1
#
_entry.id   AF-Q7NAJ0-F1
#
_cell.length_a   1.000
_cell.length_b   1.000
_cell.length_c   1.000
_cell.angle_alpha   90.00
_cell.angle_beta   90.00
_cell.angle_gamma   90.00
#
_symmetry.space_group_name_H-M   'P 1'
#
loop_
_entity.id
_entity.type
_entity.pdbx_description
1 polymer ?
#
loop_
_entity_poly.entity_id
_entity_poly.type
_entity_poly.pdbx_seq_one_letter_code
_entity_poly.pdbx_strand_id
1 'polypeptide(L)'
;MSKLVNAKAMIQKATKEGYAIAHINTNNLEWTRAILLAAQETNAPVIVAASEGAVKYMGGYQAVYHIVNDAINNLNITVPVALHLDHGTYEGVFKALEAGFSSVMFDGSHLPFAENYEKSIKVIEAAKKYNASVELEVGTIGGEEDGVVGNGELANPQECKKMKDLGCDMLAAGIGNIHGIYPPTWKSLNFEVLSELKKASDASLVLHGGSGIPNEQVKKAISLGVTKVNVNTECQLAFASATRKYILEEKDLDQHKKGYDPRKLLKPGFEAIKATCIEKIKLFGSENKA
;
A
#
# COMPACT_ATOMS: atom_id res chain seq x y z
N MET A 1 -11.81 -17.00 13.38
CA MET A 1 -12.58 -15.90 12.75
C MET A 1 -11.60 -14.81 12.36
N SER A 2 -11.80 -14.15 11.21
CA SER A 2 -10.88 -13.11 10.76
C SER A 2 -10.97 -11.86 11.62
N LYS A 3 -9.81 -11.23 11.89
CA LYS A 3 -9.70 -9.92 12.58
C LYS A 3 -9.44 -8.76 11.61
N LEU A 4 -9.40 -9.04 10.30
CA LEU A 4 -9.25 -8.02 9.28
C LEU A 4 -10.49 -7.14 9.24
N VAL A 5 -10.28 -5.84 9.06
CA VAL A 5 -11.35 -4.87 8.80
C VAL A 5 -11.26 -4.38 7.36
N ASN A 6 -12.36 -3.92 6.78
CA ASN A 6 -12.26 -3.14 5.55
C ASN A 6 -11.67 -1.76 5.84
N ALA A 7 -11.04 -1.16 4.84
CA ALA A 7 -10.32 0.10 5.02
C ALA A 7 -11.26 1.32 5.12
N LYS A 8 -12.56 1.18 4.81
CA LYS A 8 -13.50 2.31 4.66
C LYS A 8 -13.53 3.20 5.90
N ALA A 9 -13.74 2.62 7.08
CA ALA A 9 -13.82 3.39 8.33
C ALA A 9 -12.47 4.04 8.69
N MET A 10 -11.37 3.34 8.44
CA MET A 10 -10.02 3.86 8.68
C MET A 10 -9.76 5.08 7.79
N ILE A 11 -10.07 4.97 6.50
CA ILE A 11 -9.90 6.04 5.50
C ILE A 11 -10.80 7.23 5.81
N GLN A 12 -12.07 7.02 6.17
CA GLN A 12 -12.97 8.11 6.56
C GLN A 12 -12.46 8.88 7.79
N LYS A 13 -11.91 8.18 8.79
CA LYS A 13 -11.27 8.80 9.96
C LYS A 13 -10.05 9.61 9.53
N ALA A 14 -9.19 9.05 8.67
CA ALA A 14 -8.01 9.72 8.12
C ALA A 14 -8.36 11.02 7.37
N THR A 15 -9.39 10.99 6.52
CA THR A 15 -9.91 12.18 5.81
C THR A 15 -10.37 13.26 6.79
N LYS A 16 -11.13 12.87 7.83
CA LYS A 16 -11.70 13.81 8.81
C LYS A 16 -10.63 14.45 9.69
N GLU A 17 -9.63 13.69 10.09
CA GLU A 17 -8.60 14.12 11.04
C GLU A 17 -7.31 14.64 10.37
N GLY A 18 -7.22 14.58 9.04
CA GLY A 18 -6.12 15.18 8.28
C GLY A 18 -4.80 14.40 8.39
N TYR A 19 -4.85 13.07 8.32
CA TYR A 19 -3.66 12.20 8.26
C TYR A 19 -3.78 11.18 7.12
N ALA A 20 -2.70 10.45 6.86
CA ALA A 20 -2.73 9.31 5.94
C ALA A 20 -2.35 7.99 6.61
N ILE A 21 -2.94 6.91 6.09
CA ILE A 21 -2.68 5.54 6.52
C ILE A 21 -1.53 4.98 5.69
N ALA A 22 -0.60 4.32 6.37
CA ALA A 22 0.45 3.58 5.71
C ALA A 22 -0.14 2.35 5.02
N HIS A 23 -0.05 2.30 3.69
CA HIS A 23 -0.12 1.07 2.92
C HIS A 23 1.31 0.58 2.75
N ILE A 24 1.60 -0.63 3.25
CA ILE A 24 2.91 -1.25 3.11
C ILE A 24 2.77 -2.61 2.42
N ASN A 25 3.48 -2.81 1.31
CA ASN A 25 3.49 -4.10 0.62
C ASN A 25 4.19 -5.15 1.47
N THR A 26 3.65 -6.37 1.53
CA THR A 26 4.28 -7.54 2.15
C THR A 26 4.70 -8.54 1.08
N ASN A 27 5.88 -9.11 1.27
CA ASN A 27 6.48 -10.06 0.33
C ASN A 27 6.71 -11.45 0.93
N ASN A 28 6.63 -11.58 2.26
CA ASN A 28 6.77 -12.84 2.99
C ASN A 28 6.32 -12.67 4.46
N LEU A 29 6.55 -13.69 5.28
CA LEU A 29 6.21 -13.69 6.70
C LEU A 29 6.98 -12.62 7.50
N GLU A 30 8.29 -12.46 7.26
CA GLU A 30 9.12 -11.48 7.96
C GLU A 30 8.59 -10.05 7.74
N TRP A 31 8.26 -9.71 6.50
CA TRP A 31 7.66 -8.42 6.15
C TRP A 31 6.31 -8.21 6.81
N THR A 32 5.40 -9.19 6.72
CA THR A 32 4.09 -9.12 7.38
C THR A 32 4.25 -8.85 8.87
N ARG A 33 5.13 -9.59 9.55
CA ARG A 33 5.37 -9.40 10.98
C ARG A 33 5.95 -8.02 11.30
N ALA A 34 6.87 -7.52 10.48
CA ALA A 34 7.48 -6.21 10.69
C ALA A 34 6.43 -5.09 10.60
N ILE A 35 5.57 -5.14 9.60
CA ILE A 35 4.47 -4.17 9.40
C ILE A 35 3.50 -4.21 10.57
N LEU A 36 3.02 -5.40 10.95
CA LEU A 36 2.06 -5.58 12.04
C LEU A 36 2.62 -5.10 13.39
N LEU A 37 3.88 -5.44 13.70
CA LEU A 37 4.50 -5.02 14.95
C LEU A 37 4.80 -3.52 14.98
N ALA A 38 5.15 -2.91 13.85
CA ALA A 38 5.30 -1.45 13.75
C ALA A 38 3.96 -0.74 14.02
N ALA A 39 2.88 -1.20 13.39
CA ALA A 39 1.54 -0.64 13.58
C ALA A 39 1.04 -0.80 15.03
N GLN A 40 1.26 -1.97 15.63
CA GLN A 40 0.90 -2.22 17.03
C GLN A 40 1.69 -1.35 18.01
N GLU A 41 3.01 -1.21 17.81
CA GLU A 41 3.88 -0.40 18.67
C GLU A 41 3.53 1.08 18.64
N THR A 42 3.07 1.57 17.48
CA THR A 42 2.68 2.96 17.26
C THR A 42 1.19 3.22 17.47
N ASN A 43 0.42 2.20 17.86
CA ASN A 43 -1.03 2.27 18.00
C ASN A 43 -1.71 2.90 16.76
N ALA A 44 -1.29 2.47 15.57
CA ALA A 44 -1.70 3.04 14.28
C ALA A 44 -2.53 2.05 13.44
N PRO A 45 -3.55 2.53 12.69
CA PRO A 45 -4.20 1.72 11.67
C PRO A 45 -3.22 1.47 10.51
N VAL A 46 -3.27 0.29 9.90
CA VAL A 46 -2.37 -0.06 8.79
C VAL A 46 -3.07 -0.84 7.68
N ILE A 47 -2.65 -0.61 6.45
CA ILE A 47 -3.03 -1.43 5.29
C ILE A 47 -1.84 -2.31 4.93
N VAL A 48 -1.96 -3.61 5.17
CA VAL A 48 -1.00 -4.61 4.66
C VAL A 48 -1.43 -4.94 3.24
N ALA A 49 -0.53 -4.80 2.29
CA ALA A 49 -0.87 -4.99 0.89
C ALA A 49 -0.05 -6.08 0.22
N ALA A 50 -0.62 -6.72 -0.79
CA ALA A 50 0.11 -7.63 -1.65
C ALA A 50 -0.28 -7.34 -3.09
N SER A 51 0.72 -7.11 -3.92
CA SER A 51 0.53 -7.06 -5.36
C SER A 51 0.43 -8.47 -5.95
N GLU A 52 0.03 -8.60 -7.22
CA GLU A 52 -0.07 -9.91 -7.86
C GLU A 52 1.28 -10.63 -7.96
N GLY A 53 2.38 -9.91 -8.14
CA GLY A 53 3.72 -10.49 -8.09
C GLY A 53 4.06 -11.05 -6.71
N ALA A 54 3.76 -10.30 -5.65
CA ALA A 54 3.94 -10.76 -4.27
C ALA A 54 3.02 -11.95 -3.94
N VAL A 55 1.77 -11.92 -4.40
CA VAL A 55 0.82 -13.04 -4.29
C VAL A 55 1.38 -14.29 -4.96
N LYS A 56 1.88 -14.18 -6.19
CA LYS A 56 2.50 -15.30 -6.90
C LYS A 56 3.72 -15.84 -6.15
N TYR A 57 4.59 -14.97 -5.66
CA TYR A 57 5.77 -15.34 -4.89
C TYR A 57 5.42 -16.09 -3.59
N MET A 58 4.38 -15.63 -2.89
CA MET A 58 3.90 -16.25 -1.64
C MET A 58 3.01 -17.48 -1.84
N GLY A 59 2.78 -17.92 -3.09
CA GLY A 59 2.06 -19.16 -3.39
C GLY A 59 0.54 -19.01 -3.61
N GLY A 60 0.04 -17.78 -3.81
CA GLY A 60 -1.34 -17.50 -4.18
C GLY A 60 -2.14 -16.74 -3.11
N TYR A 61 -3.33 -16.24 -3.49
CA TYR A 61 -4.12 -15.32 -2.66
C TYR A 61 -4.48 -15.90 -1.29
N GLN A 62 -4.87 -17.19 -1.23
CA GLN A 62 -5.19 -17.85 0.04
C GLN A 62 -3.96 -17.95 0.96
N ALA A 63 -2.77 -18.19 0.42
CA ALA A 63 -1.55 -18.23 1.21
C ALA A 63 -1.26 -16.86 1.84
N VAL A 64 -1.40 -15.78 1.06
CA VAL A 64 -1.25 -14.41 1.58
C VAL A 64 -2.27 -14.11 2.68
N TYR A 65 -3.54 -14.43 2.45
CA TYR A 65 -4.60 -14.27 3.45
C TYR A 65 -4.23 -14.96 4.77
N HIS A 66 -3.81 -16.23 4.72
CA HIS A 66 -3.45 -16.98 5.92
C HIS A 66 -2.20 -16.44 6.61
N ILE A 67 -1.15 -16.06 5.86
CA ILE A 67 0.04 -15.43 6.43
C ILE A 67 -0.34 -14.19 7.25
N VAL A 68 -1.16 -13.30 6.70
CA VAL A 68 -1.55 -12.05 7.35
C VAL A 68 -2.52 -12.29 8.51
N ASN A 69 -3.60 -13.03 8.27
CA ASN A 69 -4.63 -13.29 9.27
C ASN A 69 -4.08 -14.06 10.48
N ASP A 70 -3.24 -15.07 10.25
CA ASP A 70 -2.70 -15.88 11.33
C ASP A 70 -1.58 -15.14 12.08
N ALA A 71 -0.81 -14.28 11.40
CA ALA A 71 0.14 -13.39 12.06
C ALA A 71 -0.59 -12.38 12.97
N ILE A 72 -1.70 -11.78 12.53
CA ILE A 72 -2.55 -10.91 13.37
C ILE A 72 -2.98 -11.62 14.66
N ASN A 73 -3.44 -12.87 14.53
CA ASN A 73 -3.89 -13.65 15.68
C ASN A 73 -2.74 -14.03 16.62
N ASN A 74 -1.66 -14.60 16.08
CA ASN A 74 -0.55 -15.13 16.87
C ASN A 74 0.31 -14.03 17.52
N LEU A 75 0.37 -12.84 16.92
CA LEU A 75 1.06 -11.68 17.49
C LEU A 75 0.15 -10.83 18.40
N ASN A 76 -1.11 -11.22 18.59
CA ASN A 76 -2.12 -10.48 19.36
C ASN A 76 -2.28 -9.02 18.90
N ILE A 77 -2.31 -8.79 17.59
CA ILE A 77 -2.52 -7.45 17.04
C ILE A 77 -3.94 -6.98 17.34
N THR A 78 -4.06 -5.77 17.87
CA THR A 78 -5.33 -5.14 18.29
C THR A 78 -5.68 -3.91 17.46
N VAL A 79 -4.70 -3.29 16.80
CA VAL A 79 -4.95 -2.13 15.92
C VAL A 79 -5.73 -2.55 14.66
N PRO A 80 -6.47 -1.63 14.01
CA PRO A 80 -7.17 -1.93 12.75
C PRO A 80 -6.20 -2.30 11.63
N VAL A 81 -6.41 -3.47 11.02
CA VAL A 81 -5.62 -3.96 9.87
C VAL A 81 -6.54 -4.32 8.71
N ALA A 82 -6.27 -3.75 7.53
CA ALA A 82 -6.86 -4.20 6.28
C ALA A 82 -5.83 -4.98 5.45
N LEU A 83 -6.28 -6.04 4.77
CA LEU A 83 -5.49 -6.75 3.76
C LEU A 83 -5.94 -6.29 2.37
N HIS A 84 -5.02 -5.71 1.60
CA HIS A 84 -5.31 -5.02 0.34
C HIS A 84 -4.64 -5.71 -0.85
N LEU A 85 -5.39 -5.95 -1.94
CA LEU A 85 -4.81 -6.33 -3.22
C LEU A 85 -4.32 -5.05 -3.91
N ASP A 86 -3.02 -4.96 -4.16
CA ASP A 86 -2.38 -3.81 -4.81
C ASP A 86 -2.30 -4.02 -6.33
N HIS A 87 -2.64 -2.99 -7.11
CA HIS A 87 -2.67 -3.03 -8.59
C HIS A 87 -3.34 -4.28 -9.19
N GLY A 88 -4.50 -4.67 -8.67
CA GLY A 88 -5.16 -5.91 -9.08
C GLY A 88 -5.66 -5.87 -10.52
N THR A 89 -5.44 -6.97 -11.25
CA THR A 89 -6.15 -7.22 -12.51
C THR A 89 -7.64 -7.41 -12.26
N TYR A 90 -8.46 -7.27 -13.31
CA TYR A 90 -9.90 -7.48 -13.19
C TYR A 90 -10.21 -8.86 -12.60
N GLU A 91 -9.56 -9.92 -13.08
CA GLU A 91 -9.72 -11.28 -12.58
C GLU A 91 -9.10 -11.48 -11.19
N GLY A 92 -7.95 -10.86 -10.93
CA GLY A 92 -7.26 -10.94 -9.64
C GLY A 92 -8.06 -10.37 -8.48
N VAL A 93 -8.82 -9.30 -8.72
CA VAL A 93 -9.74 -8.72 -7.74
C VAL A 93 -10.74 -9.75 -7.23
N PHE A 94 -11.40 -10.50 -8.12
CA PHE A 94 -12.37 -11.52 -7.70
C PHE A 94 -11.70 -12.64 -6.91
N LYS A 95 -10.50 -13.08 -7.32
CA LYS A 95 -9.74 -14.10 -6.59
C LYS A 95 -9.30 -13.64 -5.21
N ALA A 96 -8.90 -12.38 -5.06
CA ALA A 96 -8.53 -11.81 -3.77
C ALA A 96 -9.74 -11.70 -2.83
N LEU A 97 -10.89 -11.25 -3.34
CA LEU A 97 -12.15 -11.21 -2.59
C LEU A 97 -12.56 -12.61 -2.11
N GLU A 98 -12.52 -13.61 -3.00
CA GLU A 98 -12.81 -15.00 -2.66
C GLU A 98 -11.83 -15.57 -1.61
N ALA A 99 -10.56 -15.16 -1.65
CA ALA A 99 -9.56 -15.57 -0.68
C ALA A 99 -9.72 -14.91 0.71
N GLY A 100 -10.51 -13.84 0.83
CA GLY A 100 -10.79 -13.15 2.09
C GLY A 100 -10.03 -11.83 2.27
N PHE A 101 -9.50 -11.23 1.20
CA PHE A 101 -8.96 -9.86 1.27
C PHE A 101 -10.07 -8.89 1.68
N SER A 102 -9.78 -8.02 2.65
CA SER A 102 -10.75 -7.04 3.17
C SER A 102 -10.72 -5.71 2.42
N SER A 103 -9.79 -5.55 1.49
CA SER A 103 -9.73 -4.44 0.54
C SER A 103 -9.13 -4.90 -0.79
N VAL A 104 -9.54 -4.28 -1.89
CA VAL A 104 -8.98 -4.54 -3.21
C VAL A 104 -8.81 -3.24 -3.99
N MET A 105 -7.76 -3.17 -4.81
CA MET A 105 -7.62 -2.20 -5.88
C MET A 105 -7.87 -2.89 -7.22
N PHE A 106 -8.70 -2.28 -8.07
CA PHE A 106 -8.70 -2.58 -9.49
C PHE A 106 -7.94 -1.47 -10.23
N ASP A 107 -6.83 -1.84 -10.87
CA ASP A 107 -6.06 -0.92 -11.68
C ASP A 107 -6.46 -1.05 -13.17
N GLY A 108 -7.44 -0.24 -13.56
CA GLY A 108 -7.86 -0.09 -14.95
C GLY A 108 -7.24 1.13 -15.65
N SER A 109 -6.21 1.76 -15.08
CA SER A 109 -5.64 3.03 -15.57
C SER A 109 -5.13 2.99 -17.01
N HIS A 110 -4.63 1.83 -17.44
CA HIS A 110 -4.13 1.58 -18.80
C HIS A 110 -5.25 1.37 -19.83
N LEU A 111 -6.49 1.18 -19.38
CA LEU A 111 -7.65 0.99 -20.26
C LEU A 111 -8.24 2.35 -20.66
N PRO A 112 -8.93 2.44 -21.80
CA PRO A 112 -9.78 3.59 -22.09
C PRO A 112 -10.75 3.83 -20.92
N PHE A 113 -10.94 5.10 -20.51
CA PHE A 113 -11.73 5.45 -19.33
C PHE A 113 -13.13 4.78 -19.28
N ALA A 114 -13.81 4.69 -20.44
CA ALA A 114 -15.12 4.04 -20.52
C ALA A 114 -15.07 2.55 -20.11
N GLU A 115 -14.03 1.83 -20.49
CA GLU A 115 -13.84 0.43 -20.12
C GLU A 115 -13.44 0.28 -18.65
N ASN A 116 -12.53 1.13 -18.16
CA ASN A 116 -12.16 1.20 -16.75
C ASN A 116 -13.41 1.44 -15.88
N TYR A 117 -14.25 2.40 -16.25
CA TYR A 117 -15.49 2.73 -15.57
C TYR A 117 -16.48 1.54 -15.52
N GLU A 118 -16.72 0.87 -16.65
CA GLU A 118 -17.63 -0.30 -16.71
C GLU A 118 -17.13 -1.48 -15.88
N LYS A 119 -15.82 -1.77 -15.91
CA LYS A 119 -15.22 -2.82 -15.07
C LYS A 119 -15.29 -2.45 -13.58
N SER A 120 -15.07 -1.18 -13.26
CA SER A 120 -15.13 -0.65 -11.88
C SER A 120 -16.50 -0.84 -11.23
N ILE A 121 -17.61 -0.70 -11.98
CA ILE A 121 -18.97 -0.98 -11.50
C ILE A 121 -19.06 -2.42 -10.97
N LYS A 122 -18.61 -3.39 -11.76
CA LYS A 122 -18.68 -4.82 -11.41
C LYS A 122 -17.80 -5.15 -10.21
N VAL A 123 -16.62 -4.53 -10.12
CA VAL A 123 -15.71 -4.67 -8.96
C VAL A 123 -16.38 -4.16 -7.68
N ILE A 124 -17.00 -2.97 -7.72
CA ILE A 124 -17.71 -2.40 -6.57
C ILE A 124 -18.88 -3.28 -6.14
N GLU A 125 -19.66 -3.79 -7.09
CA GLU A 125 -20.78 -4.70 -6.80
C GLU A 125 -20.32 -6.01 -6.15
N ALA A 126 -19.20 -6.58 -6.61
CA ALA A 126 -18.64 -7.79 -6.03
C ALA A 126 -18.11 -7.53 -4.62
N ALA A 127 -17.31 -6.48 -4.41
CA ALA A 127 -16.69 -6.17 -3.12
C ALA A 127 -17.71 -5.97 -1.99
N LYS A 128 -18.89 -5.41 -2.31
CA LYS A 128 -20.01 -5.29 -1.34
C LYS A 128 -20.41 -6.64 -0.73
N LYS A 129 -20.40 -7.73 -1.50
CA LYS A 129 -20.77 -9.08 -1.03
C LYS A 129 -19.79 -9.63 0.00
N TYR A 130 -18.53 -9.18 -0.05
CA TYR A 130 -17.45 -9.59 0.84
C TYR A 130 -17.19 -8.58 1.97
N ASN A 131 -17.99 -7.50 2.05
CA ASN A 131 -17.75 -6.38 2.95
C ASN A 131 -16.32 -5.80 2.82
N ALA A 132 -15.79 -5.78 1.59
CA ALA A 132 -14.44 -5.29 1.28
C ALA A 132 -14.47 -3.86 0.74
N SER A 133 -13.44 -3.07 1.04
CA SER A 133 -13.28 -1.72 0.49
C SER A 133 -12.63 -1.73 -0.89
N VAL A 134 -12.98 -0.75 -1.73
CA VAL A 134 -12.49 -0.66 -3.11
C VAL A 134 -11.66 0.60 -3.34
N GLU A 135 -10.50 0.40 -3.93
CA GLU A 135 -9.67 1.43 -4.54
C GLU A 135 -9.73 1.31 -6.08
N LEU A 136 -9.77 2.46 -6.76
CA LEU A 136 -9.73 2.56 -8.22
C LEU A 136 -8.67 3.59 -8.62
N GLU A 137 -8.24 3.57 -9.89
CA GLU A 137 -7.24 4.50 -10.43
C GLU A 137 -7.75 5.27 -11.66
N VAL A 138 -7.38 6.54 -11.75
CA VAL A 138 -7.58 7.42 -12.91
C VAL A 138 -6.27 8.17 -13.22
N GLY A 139 -5.94 8.33 -14.52
CA GLY A 139 -4.58 8.70 -14.93
C GLY A 139 -3.62 7.52 -14.75
N THR A 140 -2.32 7.72 -14.97
CA THR A 140 -1.33 6.64 -14.79
C THR A 140 -0.20 7.10 -13.87
N ILE A 141 0.30 6.18 -13.05
CA ILE A 141 1.53 6.40 -12.27
C ILE A 141 2.75 6.12 -13.15
N GLY A 142 3.77 6.98 -13.09
CA GLY A 142 4.98 6.77 -13.90
C GLY A 142 5.76 5.52 -13.50
N GLY A 143 6.48 4.91 -14.45
CA GLY A 143 7.36 3.77 -14.16
C GLY A 143 6.64 2.43 -14.29
N GLU A 144 7.17 1.40 -13.64
CA GLU A 144 6.64 0.03 -13.69
C GLU A 144 6.40 -0.50 -12.27
N GLU A 145 5.21 -1.04 -12.02
CA GLU A 145 4.92 -1.87 -10.83
C GLU A 145 4.23 -3.16 -11.31
N ASP A 146 4.79 -4.31 -10.93
CA ASP A 146 4.29 -5.64 -11.27
C ASP A 146 3.90 -5.86 -12.74
N GLY A 147 4.68 -5.26 -13.66
CA GLY A 147 4.49 -5.38 -15.11
C GLY A 147 3.50 -4.38 -15.71
N VAL A 148 2.90 -3.50 -14.90
CA VAL A 148 2.08 -2.38 -15.36
C VAL A 148 2.99 -1.17 -15.56
N VAL A 149 3.16 -0.74 -16.82
CA VAL A 149 3.96 0.45 -17.17
C VAL A 149 3.03 1.64 -17.39
N GLY A 150 3.26 2.71 -16.63
CA GLY A 150 2.56 3.97 -16.80
C GLY A 150 3.50 5.10 -17.23
N ASN A 151 2.96 6.02 -18.03
CA ASN A 151 3.71 7.16 -18.54
C ASN A 151 3.68 8.37 -17.59
N GLY A 152 2.95 8.29 -16.47
CA GLY A 152 2.79 9.40 -15.53
C GLY A 152 1.74 10.42 -15.97
N GLU A 153 0.67 9.95 -16.63
CA GLU A 153 -0.41 10.80 -17.12
C GLU A 153 -1.20 11.42 -15.96
N LEU A 154 -1.37 12.74 -16.00
CA LEU A 154 -2.12 13.46 -14.98
C LEU A 154 -3.61 13.10 -15.06
N ALA A 155 -4.19 12.79 -13.92
CA ALA A 155 -5.59 12.40 -13.83
C ALA A 155 -6.54 13.55 -14.19
N ASN A 156 -7.65 13.22 -14.86
CA ASN A 156 -8.68 14.19 -15.19
C ASN A 156 -9.66 14.38 -13.99
N PRO A 157 -9.91 15.63 -13.53
CA PRO A 157 -10.82 15.88 -12.40
C PRO A 157 -12.26 15.40 -12.60
N GLN A 158 -12.80 15.45 -13.81
CA GLN A 158 -14.16 14.98 -14.10
C GLN A 158 -14.25 13.46 -14.13
N GLU A 159 -13.22 12.78 -14.62
CA GLU A 159 -13.12 11.32 -14.56
C GLU A 159 -12.99 10.85 -13.11
N CYS A 160 -12.18 11.52 -12.30
CA CYS A 160 -12.07 11.25 -10.87
C CYS A 160 -13.40 11.41 -10.14
N LYS A 161 -14.16 12.48 -10.46
CA LYS A 161 -15.51 12.67 -9.92
C LYS A 161 -16.44 11.52 -10.30
N LYS A 162 -16.51 11.16 -11.59
CA LYS A 162 -17.32 10.03 -12.07
C LYS A 162 -16.96 8.72 -11.35
N MET A 163 -15.66 8.45 -11.21
CA MET A 163 -15.18 7.25 -10.54
C MET A 163 -15.56 7.24 -9.05
N LYS A 164 -15.46 8.39 -8.38
CA LYS A 164 -15.88 8.55 -6.99
C LYS A 164 -17.39 8.38 -6.79
N ASP A 165 -18.19 8.88 -7.74
CA ASP A 165 -19.66 8.79 -7.73
C ASP A 165 -20.16 7.34 -7.87
N LEU A 166 -19.35 6.42 -8.45
CA LEU A 166 -19.64 4.97 -8.42
C LEU A 166 -19.62 4.38 -6.99
N GLY A 167 -18.93 5.05 -6.06
CA GLY A 167 -18.88 4.66 -4.67
C GLY A 167 -17.63 3.89 -4.25
N CYS A 168 -16.49 4.05 -4.96
CA CYS A 168 -15.20 3.61 -4.41
C CYS A 168 -14.89 4.32 -3.08
N ASP A 169 -14.13 3.65 -2.22
CA ASP A 169 -13.74 4.16 -0.90
C ASP A 169 -12.43 4.96 -0.98
N MET A 170 -11.59 4.64 -1.95
CA MET A 170 -10.28 5.24 -2.20
C MET A 170 -10.11 5.48 -3.69
N LEU A 171 -9.41 6.56 -4.06
CA LEU A 171 -9.13 6.88 -5.45
C LEU A 171 -7.65 7.25 -5.62
N ALA A 172 -6.92 6.40 -6.32
CA ALA A 172 -5.59 6.71 -6.83
C ALA A 172 -5.70 7.62 -8.05
N ALA A 173 -4.79 8.58 -8.14
CA ALA A 173 -4.78 9.51 -9.25
C ALA A 173 -3.36 9.90 -9.64
N GLY A 174 -3.07 9.87 -10.95
CA GLY A 174 -1.81 10.36 -11.49
C GLY A 174 -1.61 11.85 -11.20
N ILE A 175 -0.61 12.17 -10.38
CA ILE A 175 -0.21 13.55 -10.05
C ILE A 175 1.27 13.80 -10.29
N GLY A 176 1.87 13.04 -11.21
CA GLY A 176 3.30 13.07 -11.51
C GLY A 176 4.16 12.21 -10.56
N ASN A 177 3.54 11.32 -9.78
CA ASN A 177 4.22 10.31 -8.97
C ASN A 177 4.67 9.10 -9.82
N ILE A 178 5.64 8.33 -9.32
CA ILE A 178 6.34 7.27 -10.04
C ILE A 178 6.57 6.08 -9.10
N HIS A 179 6.49 4.84 -9.62
CA HIS A 179 6.91 3.63 -8.91
C HIS A 179 8.42 3.40 -8.96
N GLY A 180 8.96 2.78 -7.91
CA GLY A 180 10.39 2.49 -7.82
C GLY A 180 11.25 3.69 -7.40
N ILE A 181 12.38 3.88 -8.09
CA ILE A 181 13.37 4.92 -7.76
C ILE A 181 13.13 6.13 -8.66
N TYR A 182 12.86 7.28 -8.04
CA TYR A 182 12.64 8.53 -8.74
C TYR A 182 13.91 8.99 -9.49
N PRO A 183 13.81 9.39 -10.78
CA PRO A 183 14.96 9.86 -11.53
C PRO A 183 15.43 11.22 -10.99
N PRO A 184 16.73 11.56 -11.08
CA PRO A 184 17.26 12.85 -10.61
C PRO A 184 16.62 14.09 -11.25
N THR A 185 15.96 13.91 -12.41
CA THR A 185 15.25 14.96 -13.14
C THR A 185 13.85 15.24 -12.60
N TRP A 186 13.29 14.35 -11.78
CA TRP A 186 11.98 14.55 -11.16
C TRP A 186 12.06 15.66 -10.11
N LYS A 187 11.08 16.55 -10.11
CA LYS A 187 11.09 17.77 -9.27
C LYS A 187 10.07 17.71 -8.15
N SER A 188 8.80 17.52 -8.51
CA SER A 188 7.71 17.57 -7.55
C SER A 188 6.45 16.88 -8.04
N LEU A 189 5.61 16.54 -7.08
CA LEU A 189 4.20 16.27 -7.32
C LEU A 189 3.52 17.51 -7.89
N ASN A 190 2.45 17.30 -8.66
CA ASN A 190 1.60 18.35 -9.17
C ASN A 190 0.49 18.65 -8.14
N PHE A 191 0.75 19.61 -7.24
CA PHE A 191 -0.16 19.96 -6.15
C PHE A 191 -1.38 20.73 -6.63
N GLU A 192 -1.26 21.46 -7.74
CA GLU A 192 -2.37 22.13 -8.41
C GLU A 192 -3.39 21.09 -8.88
N VAL A 193 -2.95 20.08 -9.63
CA VAL A 193 -3.80 18.97 -10.06
C VAL A 193 -4.38 18.25 -8.84
N LEU A 194 -3.56 17.90 -7.84
CA LEU A 194 -4.07 17.25 -6.62
C LEU A 194 -5.21 18.03 -5.96
N SER A 195 -5.09 19.36 -5.89
CA SER A 195 -6.12 20.25 -5.33
C SER A 195 -7.38 20.29 -6.18
N GLU A 196 -7.24 20.31 -7.51
CA GLU A 196 -8.36 20.24 -8.46
C GLU A 196 -9.12 18.92 -8.36
N LEU A 197 -8.38 17.80 -8.28
CA LEU A 197 -8.95 16.46 -8.11
C LEU A 197 -9.75 16.36 -6.79
N LYS A 198 -9.16 16.82 -5.69
CA LYS A 198 -9.83 16.83 -4.38
C LYS A 198 -11.10 17.68 -4.42
N LYS A 199 -11.04 18.87 -5.00
CA LYS A 199 -12.20 19.77 -5.12
C LYS A 199 -13.30 19.19 -6.01
N ALA A 200 -12.95 18.49 -7.09
CA ALA A 200 -13.93 17.97 -8.05
C ALA A 200 -14.64 16.71 -7.56
N SER A 201 -13.92 15.82 -6.87
CA SER A 201 -14.43 14.50 -6.47
C SER A 201 -14.80 14.40 -4.99
N ASP A 202 -14.20 15.22 -4.12
CA ASP A 202 -14.15 15.02 -2.67
C ASP A 202 -13.63 13.62 -2.26
N ALA A 203 -12.90 12.94 -3.13
CA ALA A 203 -12.41 11.59 -2.86
C ALA A 203 -11.39 11.54 -1.72
N SER A 204 -11.29 10.38 -1.10
CA SER A 204 -10.14 10.01 -0.26
C SER A 204 -9.00 9.61 -1.20
N LEU A 205 -8.09 10.54 -1.46
CA LEU A 205 -7.07 10.35 -2.49
C LEU A 205 -5.93 9.46 -1.98
N VAL A 206 -5.34 8.71 -2.89
CA VAL A 206 -4.23 7.79 -2.62
C VAL A 206 -2.98 8.27 -3.34
N LEU A 207 -1.86 8.31 -2.61
CA LEU A 207 -0.54 8.56 -3.18
C LEU A 207 0.21 7.24 -3.36
N HIS A 208 0.25 6.80 -4.61
CA HIS A 208 1.08 5.70 -5.07
C HIS A 208 2.54 6.13 -5.24
N GLY A 209 3.48 5.18 -5.23
CA GLY A 209 4.90 5.51 -5.37
C GLY A 209 5.44 6.43 -4.26
N GLY A 210 4.95 6.32 -3.03
CA GLY A 210 5.36 7.20 -1.92
C GLY A 210 6.86 7.13 -1.57
N SER A 211 7.54 6.07 -1.99
CA SER A 211 8.96 5.82 -1.73
C SER A 211 9.86 6.81 -2.46
N GLY A 212 10.72 7.52 -1.74
CA GLY A 212 11.67 8.49 -2.33
C GLY A 212 11.09 9.88 -2.62
N ILE A 213 9.78 10.10 -2.42
CA ILE A 213 9.20 11.45 -2.43
C ILE A 213 9.71 12.21 -1.20
N PRO A 214 10.19 13.46 -1.33
CA PRO A 214 10.61 14.25 -0.18
C PRO A 214 9.50 14.37 0.88
N ASN A 215 9.86 14.19 2.15
CA ASN A 215 8.91 14.18 3.28
C ASN A 215 7.97 15.41 3.30
N GLU A 216 8.47 16.59 2.96
CA GLU A 216 7.66 17.81 2.91
C GLU A 216 6.61 17.79 1.79
N GLN A 217 6.92 17.14 0.66
CA GLN A 217 5.95 16.93 -0.42
C GLN A 217 4.87 15.92 -0.03
N VAL A 218 5.23 14.86 0.70
CA VAL A 218 4.26 13.90 1.25
C VAL A 218 3.32 14.60 2.22
N LYS A 219 3.85 15.36 3.19
CA LYS A 219 3.03 16.14 4.14
C LYS A 219 2.11 17.13 3.43
N LYS A 220 2.62 17.83 2.40
CA LYS A 220 1.83 18.73 1.56
C LYS A 220 0.69 17.96 0.89
N ALA A 221 0.96 16.80 0.29
CA ALA A 221 -0.08 15.99 -0.35
C ALA A 221 -1.16 15.54 0.64
N ILE A 222 -0.77 15.12 1.85
CA ILE A 222 -1.72 14.77 2.93
C ILE A 222 -2.60 15.96 3.30
N SER A 223 -2.01 17.16 3.44
CA SER A 223 -2.77 18.39 3.72
C SER A 223 -3.77 18.77 2.62
N LEU A 224 -3.61 18.23 1.41
CA LEU A 224 -4.48 18.45 0.26
C LEU A 224 -5.49 17.31 0.03
N GLY A 225 -5.55 16.32 0.92
CA GLY A 225 -6.57 15.27 0.88
C GLY A 225 -6.07 13.86 0.54
N VAL A 226 -4.76 13.64 0.51
CA VAL A 226 -4.20 12.28 0.48
C VAL A 226 -4.38 11.61 1.83
N THR A 227 -4.94 10.39 1.83
CA THR A 227 -5.37 9.64 3.03
C THR A 227 -4.79 8.24 3.11
N LYS A 228 -4.13 7.79 2.04
CA LYS A 228 -3.37 6.53 1.95
C LYS A 228 -2.10 6.80 1.17
N VAL A 229 -0.96 6.31 1.65
CA VAL A 229 0.33 6.42 0.96
C VAL A 229 0.96 5.04 0.86
N ASN A 230 1.31 4.63 -0.37
CA ASN A 230 1.89 3.32 -0.64
C ASN A 230 3.42 3.36 -0.47
N VAL A 231 3.97 2.38 0.24
CA VAL A 231 5.41 2.23 0.47
C VAL A 231 5.81 0.78 0.22
N ASN A 232 6.76 0.59 -0.70
CA ASN A 232 7.34 -0.72 -1.02
C ASN A 232 8.87 -0.61 -1.10
N THR A 233 9.37 0.15 -2.09
CA THR A 233 10.80 0.29 -2.41
C THR A 233 11.67 0.63 -1.21
N GLU A 234 11.25 1.56 -0.34
CA GLU A 234 12.06 1.92 0.84
C GLU A 234 12.27 0.76 1.81
N CYS A 235 11.25 -0.08 2.02
CA CYS A 235 11.38 -1.27 2.86
C CYS A 235 12.29 -2.32 2.20
N GLN A 236 12.27 -2.43 0.86
CA GLN A 236 13.16 -3.31 0.11
C GLN A 236 14.61 -2.87 0.25
N LEU A 237 14.88 -1.56 0.09
CA LEU A 237 16.20 -0.97 0.23
C LEU A 237 16.72 -1.10 1.68
N ALA A 238 15.86 -0.87 2.67
CA ALA A 238 16.20 -1.03 4.08
C ALA A 238 16.58 -2.47 4.41
N PHE A 239 15.76 -3.44 3.96
CA PHE A 239 16.03 -4.86 4.11
C PHE A 239 17.36 -5.27 3.45
N ALA A 240 17.56 -4.86 2.19
CA ALA A 240 18.74 -5.22 1.41
C ALA A 240 20.02 -4.65 2.04
N SER A 241 20.00 -3.38 2.45
CA SER A 241 21.13 -2.71 3.10
C SER A 241 21.51 -3.38 4.42
N ALA A 242 20.54 -3.64 5.30
CA ALA A 242 20.79 -4.26 6.59
C ALA A 242 21.28 -5.71 6.47
N THR A 243 20.71 -6.48 5.53
CA THR A 243 21.15 -7.85 5.25
C THR A 243 22.56 -7.87 4.63
N ARG A 244 22.84 -6.96 3.69
CA ARG A 244 24.17 -6.84 3.08
C ARG A 244 25.24 -6.49 4.11
N LYS A 245 24.94 -5.59 5.05
CA LYS A 245 25.83 -5.26 6.17
C LYS A 245 26.17 -6.48 7.02
N TYR A 246 25.18 -7.33 7.32
CA TYR A 246 25.41 -8.57 8.07
C TYR A 246 26.43 -9.50 7.38
N ILE A 247 26.32 -9.63 6.06
CA ILE A 247 27.22 -10.47 5.24
C ILE A 247 28.62 -9.84 5.10
N LEU A 248 28.70 -8.53 4.85
CA LEU A 248 29.99 -7.83 4.70
C LEU A 248 30.80 -7.79 6.00
N GLU A 249 30.12 -7.89 7.14
CA GLU A 249 30.77 -8.06 8.45
C GLU A 249 31.10 -9.54 8.77
N GLU A 250 30.97 -10.43 7.79
CA GLU A 250 31.25 -11.88 7.87
C GLU A 250 30.48 -12.60 9.00
N LYS A 251 29.36 -12.02 9.46
CA LYS A 251 28.58 -12.57 10.57
C LYS A 251 27.88 -13.87 10.20
N ASP A 252 27.56 -14.06 8.93
CA ASP A 252 26.99 -15.29 8.37
C ASP A 252 27.99 -16.46 8.40
N LEU A 253 29.30 -16.17 8.37
CA LEU A 253 30.38 -17.16 8.40
C LEU A 253 30.72 -17.64 9.83
N ASP A 254 30.28 -16.93 10.88
CA ASP A 254 30.52 -17.31 12.28
C ASP A 254 29.73 -18.60 12.66
N GLN A 255 30.36 -19.75 12.44
CA GLN A 255 29.80 -21.07 12.72
C GLN A 255 29.47 -21.26 14.21
N HIS A 256 30.29 -20.71 15.10
CA HIS A 256 30.10 -20.82 16.55
C HIS A 256 28.85 -20.08 17.01
N LYS A 257 28.59 -18.89 16.46
CA LYS A 257 27.36 -18.14 16.69
C LYS A 257 26.23 -18.55 15.75
N LYS A 258 26.39 -19.59 14.94
CA LYS A 258 25.39 -20.03 13.95
C LYS A 258 24.92 -18.89 13.04
N GLY A 259 25.86 -18.11 12.50
CA GLY A 259 25.58 -16.98 11.61
C GLY A 259 24.69 -17.33 10.41
N TYR A 260 24.83 -18.55 9.92
CA TYR A 260 24.06 -19.15 8.84
C TYR A 260 22.60 -19.48 9.18
N ASP A 261 22.18 -19.39 10.46
CA ASP A 261 20.78 -19.61 10.84
C ASP A 261 19.91 -18.57 10.11
N PRO A 262 18.92 -18.99 9.29
CA PRO A 262 18.14 -18.06 8.47
C PRO A 262 17.44 -17.00 9.31
N ARG A 263 17.08 -17.30 10.57
CA ARG A 263 16.47 -16.31 11.48
C ARG A 263 17.47 -15.25 11.92
N LYS A 264 18.76 -15.57 12.01
CA LYS A 264 19.82 -14.61 12.31
C LYS A 264 20.20 -13.79 11.09
N LEU A 265 20.23 -14.43 9.92
CA LEU A 265 20.49 -13.78 8.64
C LEU A 265 19.40 -12.77 8.27
N LEU A 266 18.13 -13.11 8.46
CA LEU A 266 16.98 -12.26 8.10
C LEU A 266 16.65 -11.21 9.16
N LYS A 267 17.07 -11.40 10.42
CA LYS A 267 16.74 -10.48 11.52
C LYS A 267 17.14 -9.02 11.25
N PRO A 268 18.35 -8.69 10.78
CA PRO A 268 18.71 -7.30 10.48
C PRO A 268 17.77 -6.65 9.47
N GLY A 269 17.41 -7.36 8.41
CA GLY A 269 16.47 -6.87 7.41
C GLY A 269 15.06 -6.68 7.97
N PHE A 270 14.58 -7.64 8.78
CA PHE A 270 13.31 -7.53 9.49
C PHE A 270 13.24 -6.28 10.38
N GLU A 271 14.26 -6.04 11.22
CA GLU A 271 14.29 -4.85 12.11
C GLU A 271 14.35 -3.55 11.30
N ALA A 272 15.08 -3.55 10.18
CA ALA A 272 15.16 -2.40 9.29
C ALA A 272 13.79 -2.06 8.66
N ILE A 273 13.05 -3.07 8.17
CA ILE A 273 11.68 -2.86 7.65
C ILE A 273 10.77 -2.30 8.74
N LYS A 274 10.81 -2.88 9.95
CA LYS A 274 9.98 -2.41 11.07
C LYS A 274 10.27 -0.94 11.39
N ALA A 275 11.55 -0.56 11.45
CA ALA A 275 11.96 0.82 11.68
C ALA A 275 11.45 1.78 10.57
N THR A 276 11.57 1.39 9.31
CA THR A 276 11.01 2.15 8.18
C THR A 276 9.49 2.30 8.29
N CYS A 277 8.77 1.23 8.65
CA CYS A 277 7.32 1.30 8.84
C CYS A 277 6.94 2.31 9.94
N ILE A 278 7.64 2.30 11.08
CA ILE A 278 7.42 3.27 12.18
C ILE A 278 7.68 4.71 11.71
N GLU A 279 8.77 4.93 10.98
CA GLU A 279 9.09 6.24 10.41
C GLU A 279 7.97 6.74 9.51
N LYS A 280 7.44 5.89 8.61
CA LYS A 280 6.36 6.27 7.69
C LYS A 280 5.03 6.51 8.40
N ILE A 281 4.67 5.69 9.39
CA ILE A 281 3.47 5.92 10.22
C ILE A 281 3.53 7.31 10.87
N LYS A 282 4.69 7.68 11.43
CA LYS A 282 4.90 9.00 12.03
C LYS A 282 4.86 10.13 11.00
N LEU A 283 5.53 9.95 9.87
CA LEU A 283 5.53 10.90 8.77
C LEU A 283 4.11 11.18 8.25
N PHE A 284 3.27 10.15 8.17
CA PHE A 284 1.91 10.25 7.65
C PHE A 284 0.91 10.73 8.71
N GLY A 285 1.32 10.85 9.98
CA GLY A 285 0.48 11.35 11.07
C GLY A 285 -0.52 10.34 11.61
N SER A 286 -0.34 9.03 11.35
CA SER A 286 -1.26 7.96 11.79
C SER A 286 -0.90 7.32 13.13
N GLU A 287 0.18 7.74 13.78
CA GLU A 287 0.54 7.31 15.13
C GLU A 287 -0.58 7.65 16.14
N ASN A 288 -0.94 6.69 17.00
CA ASN A 288 -2.04 6.78 17.97
C ASN A 288 -3.44 7.01 17.36
N LYS A 289 -3.65 6.62 16.10
CA LYS A 289 -4.94 6.77 15.40
C LYS A 289 -5.76 5.48 15.30
N ALA A 290 -5.37 4.40 15.98
CA ALA A 290 -6.15 3.16 16.02
C ALA A 290 -7.56 3.36 16.60
#